data_AF-A0A929CL40-F1
#
_entry.id   AF-A0A929CL40-F1
#
_cell.length_a   1.000
_cell.length_b   1.000
_cell.length_c   1.000
_cell.angle_alpha   90.00
_cell.angle_beta   90.00
_cell.angle_gamma   90.00
#
_symmetry.space_group_name_H-M   'P 1'
#
loop_
_entity.id
_entity.type
_entity.pdbx_description
1 polymer ?
#
loop_
_entity_poly.entity_id
_entity_poly.type
_entity_poly.pdbx_seq_one_letter_code
_entity_poly.pdbx_strand_id
1 'polypeptide(L)'
;MREAAFVKQNKDKWLTFESILSNKTVLNPDELSSLYIEITDHLSYARTFYSKSNTEFYLNQLASKAHQKIYKTKKESKNRIISFFKTEFPTLFYKHHRELLIAFLVFALFVVVGAFSAASEGDFVRSILGNGYVNMTLENIEKGDPMAVYKQQGEFNMFLGITINNIKVALMAFAYGILLGIGSLFIMLQNGIMLGSFQYFFYENGLLWESVRTIWIHGTIEISVIIIAGSSGLVLGNGLLFPGTYTRLESFKRGIKNGLKILVSTIPFFIIAGFLEGFVTRYTEMPDWLAVFIILGSLALIVFYYVIYPIQLHKKAQTEHLTSSTCNNT
;
A
#
# COMPACT_ATOMS: atom_id res chain seq x y z
N MET A 1 -8.36 -19.64 -54.56
CA MET A 1 -7.84 -21.03 -54.40
C MET A 1 -9.01 -21.98 -54.14
N ARG A 2 -9.00 -23.22 -54.63
CA ARG A 2 -10.04 -24.23 -54.25
C ARG A 2 -9.77 -24.74 -52.83
N GLU A 3 -10.81 -25.04 -52.05
CA GLU A 3 -10.69 -25.46 -50.64
C GLU A 3 -9.69 -26.61 -50.45
N ALA A 4 -9.75 -27.65 -51.30
CA ALA A 4 -8.83 -28.78 -51.23
C ALA A 4 -7.35 -28.39 -51.38
N ALA A 5 -7.03 -27.39 -52.21
CA ALA A 5 -5.67 -26.90 -52.38
C ALA A 5 -5.22 -26.08 -51.16
N PHE A 6 -6.12 -25.29 -50.58
CA PHE A 6 -5.88 -24.53 -49.35
C PHE A 6 -5.60 -25.45 -48.16
N VAL A 7 -6.38 -26.53 -48.02
CA VAL A 7 -6.14 -27.56 -47.00
C VAL A 7 -4.80 -28.24 -47.24
N LYS A 8 -4.51 -28.69 -48.47
CA LYS A 8 -3.26 -29.38 -48.79
C LYS A 8 -2.01 -28.53 -48.47
N GLN A 9 -2.08 -27.22 -48.68
CA GLN A 9 -0.97 -26.31 -48.41
C GLN A 9 -0.71 -26.07 -46.92
N ASN A 10 -1.77 -26.06 -46.09
CA ASN A 10 -1.69 -25.57 -44.71
C ASN A 10 -1.86 -26.67 -43.64
N LYS A 11 -2.29 -27.87 -44.03
CA LYS A 11 -2.59 -28.99 -43.12
C LYS A 11 -1.43 -29.32 -42.18
N ASP A 12 -0.19 -29.33 -42.66
CA ASP A 12 0.97 -29.70 -41.85
C ASP A 12 1.20 -28.72 -40.69
N LYS A 13 0.96 -27.41 -40.94
CA LYS A 13 1.03 -26.37 -39.91
C LYS A 13 -0.09 -26.53 -38.88
N TRP A 14 -1.30 -26.84 -39.33
CA TRP A 14 -2.44 -27.05 -38.43
C TRP A 14 -2.24 -28.27 -37.53
N LEU A 15 -1.74 -29.38 -38.08
CA LEU A 15 -1.39 -30.59 -37.32
C LEU A 15 -0.28 -30.33 -36.30
N THR A 16 0.73 -29.56 -36.69
CA THR A 16 1.81 -29.14 -35.79
C THR A 16 1.24 -28.37 -34.60
N PHE A 17 0.39 -27.36 -34.86
CA PHE A 17 -0.26 -26.59 -33.81
C PHE A 17 -1.17 -27.44 -32.92
N GLU A 18 -1.95 -28.35 -33.49
CA GLU A 18 -2.82 -29.25 -32.75
C GLU A 18 -2.02 -30.17 -31.80
N SER A 19 -0.85 -30.64 -32.24
CA SER A 19 0.07 -31.44 -31.42
C SER A 19 0.62 -30.65 -30.22
N ILE A 20 0.94 -29.37 -30.42
CA ILE A 20 1.42 -28.44 -29.37
C ILE A 20 0.30 -28.16 -28.36
N LEU A 21 -0.92 -27.92 -28.86
CA LEU A 21 -2.09 -27.73 -28.00
C LEU A 21 -2.42 -28.98 -27.17
N SER A 22 -2.05 -30.16 -27.64
CA SER A 22 -2.28 -31.44 -26.97
C SER A 22 -1.18 -31.85 -25.97
N ASN A 23 -0.27 -30.92 -25.59
CA ASN A 23 0.81 -31.12 -24.61
C ASN A 23 1.86 -32.18 -25.01
N LYS A 24 2.03 -32.48 -26.31
CA LYS A 24 3.09 -33.41 -26.76
C LYS A 24 4.47 -32.75 -26.87
N THR A 25 4.52 -31.41 -26.92
CA THR A 25 5.75 -30.61 -27.07
C THR A 25 5.63 -29.30 -26.28
N VAL A 26 6.71 -28.88 -25.62
CA VAL A 26 6.81 -27.58 -24.93
C VAL A 26 7.55 -26.61 -25.86
N LEU A 27 6.90 -25.51 -26.25
CA LEU A 27 7.49 -24.46 -27.10
C LEU A 27 7.56 -23.12 -26.37
N ASN A 28 8.40 -22.23 -26.89
CA ASN A 28 8.55 -20.84 -26.45
C ASN A 28 7.23 -20.07 -26.65
N PRO A 29 6.75 -19.28 -25.65
CA PRO A 29 5.55 -18.45 -25.77
C PRO A 29 5.45 -17.60 -27.04
N ASP A 30 6.57 -17.07 -27.56
CA ASP A 30 6.56 -16.22 -28.75
C ASP A 30 6.19 -17.01 -30.03
N GLU A 31 6.67 -18.24 -30.16
CA GLU A 31 6.35 -19.12 -31.29
C GLU A 31 4.88 -19.56 -31.26
N LEU A 32 4.34 -19.80 -30.06
CA LEU A 32 2.92 -20.12 -29.87
C LEU A 32 2.01 -18.95 -30.27
N SER A 33 2.43 -17.72 -29.97
CA SER A 33 1.72 -16.51 -30.40
C SER A 33 1.76 -16.31 -31.93
N SER A 34 2.92 -16.55 -32.56
CA SER A 34 3.03 -16.48 -34.03
C SER A 34 2.13 -17.50 -34.74
N LEU A 35 2.11 -18.76 -34.29
CA LEU A 35 1.23 -19.79 -34.87
C LEU A 35 -0.26 -19.48 -34.64
N TYR A 36 -0.61 -18.85 -33.51
CA TYR A 36 -1.99 -18.44 -33.24
C TYR A 36 -2.48 -17.34 -34.19
N ILE A 37 -1.63 -16.35 -34.50
CA ILE A 37 -1.93 -15.30 -35.48
C ILE A 37 -2.19 -15.95 -36.84
N GLU A 38 -1.31 -16.84 -37.27
CA GLU A 38 -1.40 -17.51 -38.58
C GLU A 38 -2.68 -18.36 -38.72
N ILE A 39 -3.11 -19.05 -37.66
CA ILE A 39 -4.38 -19.81 -37.67
C ILE A 39 -5.60 -18.91 -37.66
N THR A 40 -5.53 -17.76 -37.02
CA THR A 40 -6.61 -16.77 -37.02
C THR A 40 -6.78 -16.13 -38.40
N ASP A 41 -5.67 -15.92 -39.12
CA ASP A 41 -5.67 -15.46 -40.50
C ASP A 41 -6.29 -16.52 -41.44
N HIS A 42 -5.89 -17.79 -41.29
CA HIS A 42 -6.47 -18.89 -42.04
C HIS A 42 -7.97 -19.07 -41.77
N LEU A 43 -8.41 -18.91 -40.52
CA LEU A 43 -9.83 -18.94 -40.15
C LEU A 43 -10.59 -17.80 -40.81
N SER A 44 -10.02 -16.59 -40.81
CA SER A 44 -10.65 -15.42 -41.46
C SER A 44 -10.80 -15.64 -42.96
N TYR A 45 -9.76 -16.16 -43.61
CA TYR A 45 -9.82 -16.54 -45.03
C TYR A 45 -10.89 -17.63 -45.29
N ALA A 46 -10.94 -18.68 -44.46
CA ALA A 46 -11.92 -19.75 -44.60
C ALA A 46 -13.37 -19.26 -44.40
N ARG A 47 -13.61 -18.33 -43.46
CA ARG A 47 -14.93 -17.70 -43.27
C ARG A 47 -15.38 -16.91 -44.48
N THR A 48 -14.47 -16.22 -45.16
CA THR A 48 -14.77 -15.40 -46.34
C THR A 48 -15.01 -16.24 -47.59
N PHE A 49 -14.17 -17.25 -47.84
CA PHE A 49 -14.16 -17.98 -49.12
C PHE A 49 -14.78 -19.39 -49.06
N TYR A 50 -14.87 -19.99 -47.87
CA TYR A 50 -15.35 -21.36 -47.64
C TYR A 50 -16.38 -21.41 -46.50
N SER A 51 -17.32 -20.45 -46.49
CA SER A 51 -18.33 -20.35 -45.44
C SER A 51 -19.14 -21.65 -45.30
N LYS A 52 -19.36 -22.09 -44.06
CA LYS A 52 -20.04 -23.34 -43.66
C LYS A 52 -19.32 -24.63 -44.10
N SER A 53 -18.03 -24.55 -44.45
CA SER A 53 -17.23 -25.73 -44.78
C SER A 53 -16.67 -26.42 -43.54
N ASN A 54 -16.29 -27.71 -43.70
CA ASN A 54 -15.60 -28.46 -42.64
C ASN A 54 -14.25 -27.81 -42.26
N THR A 55 -13.58 -27.16 -43.22
CA THR A 55 -12.33 -26.44 -42.98
C THR A 55 -12.53 -25.24 -42.06
N GLU A 56 -13.60 -24.46 -42.27
CA GLU A 56 -13.97 -23.36 -41.37
C GLU A 56 -14.24 -23.87 -39.95
N PHE A 57 -15.06 -24.93 -39.81
CA PHE A 57 -15.37 -25.52 -38.51
C PHE A 57 -14.12 -26.02 -37.78
N TYR A 58 -13.22 -26.71 -38.50
CA TYR A 58 -11.96 -27.20 -37.94
C TYR A 58 -11.07 -26.06 -37.43
N LEU A 59 -10.83 -25.04 -38.27
CA LEU A 59 -10.01 -23.89 -37.89
C LEU A 59 -10.61 -23.09 -36.73
N ASN A 60 -11.94 -22.98 -36.68
CA ASN A 60 -12.64 -22.30 -35.60
C ASN A 60 -12.47 -23.05 -34.27
N GLN A 61 -12.57 -24.38 -34.27
CA GLN A 61 -12.30 -25.19 -33.08
C GLN A 61 -10.83 -25.08 -32.64
N LEU A 62 -9.90 -25.13 -33.59
CA LEU A 62 -8.47 -25.04 -33.31
C LEU A 62 -8.09 -23.68 -32.70
N ALA A 63 -8.58 -22.59 -33.29
CA ALA A 63 -8.39 -21.23 -32.77
C ALA A 63 -9.03 -21.03 -31.39
N SER A 64 -10.23 -21.59 -31.16
CA SER A 64 -10.90 -21.52 -29.86
C SER A 64 -10.13 -22.27 -28.76
N LYS A 65 -9.64 -23.48 -29.05
CA LYS A 65 -8.77 -24.25 -28.13
C LYS A 65 -7.48 -23.48 -27.81
N ALA A 66 -6.85 -22.88 -28.81
CA ALA A 66 -5.66 -22.07 -28.62
C ALA A 66 -5.92 -20.82 -27.79
N HIS A 67 -6.99 -20.10 -28.08
CA HIS A 67 -7.40 -18.93 -27.31
C HIS A 67 -7.59 -19.30 -25.83
N GLN A 68 -8.28 -20.40 -25.54
CA GLN A 68 -8.42 -20.88 -24.18
C GLN A 68 -7.10 -21.26 -23.52
N LYS A 69 -6.10 -21.76 -24.25
CA LYS A 69 -4.81 -22.19 -23.67
C LYS A 69 -3.80 -21.05 -23.51
N ILE A 70 -3.78 -20.10 -24.44
CA ILE A 70 -2.93 -18.91 -24.41
C ILE A 70 -3.48 -17.89 -23.41
N TYR A 71 -4.81 -17.73 -23.35
CA TYR A 71 -5.47 -16.73 -22.50
C TYR A 71 -6.08 -17.31 -21.20
N LYS A 72 -6.10 -18.63 -20.97
CA LYS A 72 -6.24 -19.15 -19.59
C LYS A 72 -4.97 -18.82 -18.81
N THR A 73 -5.01 -17.64 -18.22
CA THR A 73 -4.39 -17.31 -16.95
C THR A 73 -2.87 -17.34 -17.02
N LYS A 74 -2.26 -16.16 -17.30
CA LYS A 74 -1.03 -15.76 -16.60
C LYS A 74 -1.19 -16.24 -15.17
N LYS A 75 -0.48 -17.30 -14.76
CA LYS A 75 -0.47 -17.71 -13.35
C LYS A 75 0.05 -16.50 -12.60
N GLU A 76 -0.85 -15.71 -12.02
CA GLU A 76 -0.54 -14.79 -10.94
C GLU A 76 0.32 -15.62 -9.99
N SER A 77 1.60 -15.24 -9.85
CA SER A 77 2.53 -16.03 -9.06
C SER A 77 1.88 -16.25 -7.70
N LYS A 78 1.95 -17.46 -7.14
CA LYS A 78 1.44 -17.76 -5.79
C LYS A 78 1.98 -16.80 -4.71
N ASN A 79 2.99 -15.98 -5.05
CA ASN A 79 3.63 -14.97 -4.23
C ASN A 79 3.26 -13.52 -4.58
N ARG A 80 2.10 -13.23 -5.20
CA ARG A 80 1.75 -11.84 -5.60
C ARG A 80 1.79 -10.84 -4.44
N ILE A 81 1.25 -11.23 -3.28
CA ILE A 81 1.27 -10.41 -2.06
C ILE A 81 2.72 -10.19 -1.60
N ILE A 82 3.52 -11.25 -1.52
CA ILE A 82 4.92 -11.16 -1.09
C ILE A 82 5.72 -10.27 -2.06
N SER A 83 5.52 -10.44 -3.36
CA SER A 83 6.15 -9.62 -4.40
C SER A 83 5.73 -8.15 -4.27
N PHE A 84 4.46 -7.89 -3.95
CA PHE A 84 3.98 -6.53 -3.70
C PHE A 84 4.76 -5.86 -2.56
N PHE A 85 4.80 -6.47 -1.38
CA PHE A 85 5.47 -5.90 -0.21
C PHE A 85 7.00 -5.91 -0.31
N LYS A 86 7.59 -6.92 -0.97
CA LYS A 86 9.05 -7.08 -1.05
C LYS A 86 9.69 -6.22 -2.14
N THR A 87 9.05 -6.05 -3.30
CA THR A 87 9.69 -5.40 -4.46
C THR A 87 8.84 -4.30 -5.06
N GLU A 88 7.56 -4.54 -5.36
CA GLU A 88 6.75 -3.59 -6.12
C GLU A 88 6.51 -2.28 -5.35
N PHE A 89 6.05 -2.37 -4.10
CA PHE A 89 5.75 -1.21 -3.28
C PHE A 89 7.03 -0.44 -2.91
N PRO A 90 8.07 -1.05 -2.33
CA PRO A 90 9.28 -0.31 -1.94
C PRO A 90 9.95 0.41 -3.10
N THR A 91 10.04 -0.23 -4.28
CA THR A 91 10.61 0.38 -5.49
C THR A 91 9.76 1.58 -5.96
N LEU A 92 8.44 1.49 -5.83
CA LEU A 92 7.53 2.58 -6.15
C LEU A 92 7.64 3.72 -5.14
N PHE A 93 7.74 3.40 -3.85
CA PHE A 93 7.68 4.36 -2.77
C PHE A 93 8.90 5.27 -2.68
N TYR A 94 10.07 4.79 -3.13
CA TYR A 94 11.27 5.63 -3.29
C TYR A 94 10.99 6.93 -4.06
N LYS A 95 10.12 6.88 -5.08
CA LYS A 95 9.78 8.05 -5.91
C LYS A 95 8.93 9.09 -5.18
N HIS A 96 8.34 8.72 -4.03
CA HIS A 96 7.40 9.53 -3.25
C HIS A 96 7.94 9.90 -1.86
N HIS A 97 9.26 9.75 -1.65
CA HIS A 97 9.92 10.16 -0.40
C HIS A 97 9.80 11.66 -0.13
N ARG A 98 9.63 12.49 -1.17
CA ARG A 98 9.37 13.92 -1.01
C ARG A 98 8.01 14.16 -0.35
N GLU A 99 6.96 13.50 -0.82
CA GLU A 99 5.62 13.57 -0.25
C GLU A 99 5.59 13.01 1.17
N LEU A 100 6.36 11.96 1.45
CA LEU A 100 6.55 11.45 2.82
C LEU A 100 7.20 12.51 3.72
N LEU A 101 8.28 13.16 3.27
CA LEU A 101 8.96 14.19 4.06
C LEU A 101 8.04 15.38 4.33
N ILE A 102 7.27 15.82 3.33
CA ILE A 102 6.28 16.89 3.49
C ILE A 102 5.21 16.48 4.52
N ALA A 103 4.66 15.28 4.40
CA ALA A 103 3.68 14.77 5.35
C ALA A 103 4.24 14.73 6.78
N PHE A 104 5.48 14.25 6.95
CA PHE A 104 6.17 14.21 8.23
C PHE A 104 6.36 15.60 8.84
N LEU A 105 6.88 16.56 8.07
CA LEU A 105 7.12 17.93 8.56
C LEU A 105 5.82 18.64 8.92
N VAL A 106 4.78 18.47 8.10
CA VAL A 106 3.47 19.06 8.37
C VAL A 106 2.81 18.43 9.61
N PHE A 107 2.89 17.11 9.75
CA PHE A 107 2.37 16.44 10.94
C PHE A 107 3.13 16.88 12.21
N ALA A 108 4.46 16.93 12.16
CA ALA A 108 5.29 17.42 13.25
C ALA A 108 4.95 18.86 13.64
N LEU A 109 4.72 19.74 12.65
CA LEU A 109 4.24 21.09 12.88
C LEU A 109 2.90 21.09 13.65
N PHE A 110 1.93 20.26 13.24
CA PHE A 110 0.64 20.20 13.94
C PHE A 110 0.72 19.62 15.35
N VAL A 111 1.66 18.70 15.61
CA VAL A 111 1.96 18.24 16.97
C VAL A 111 2.49 19.39 17.82
N VAL A 112 3.44 20.17 17.30
CA VAL A 112 3.97 21.34 18.01
C VAL A 112 2.88 22.38 18.26
N VAL A 113 2.03 22.66 17.25
CA VAL A 113 0.88 23.56 17.41
C VAL A 113 -0.06 23.05 18.50
N GLY A 114 -0.41 21.75 18.51
CA GLY A 114 -1.28 21.18 19.54
C GLY A 114 -0.70 21.30 20.94
N ALA A 115 0.59 20.99 21.12
CA ALA A 115 1.27 21.12 22.41
C ALA A 115 1.38 22.59 22.85
N PHE A 116 1.71 23.51 21.95
CA PHE A 116 1.81 24.94 22.24
C PHE A 116 0.46 25.56 22.60
N SER A 117 -0.61 25.20 21.88
CA SER A 117 -1.97 25.65 22.18
C SER A 117 -2.44 25.10 23.53
N ALA A 118 -2.16 23.83 23.83
CA ALA A 118 -2.45 23.26 25.15
C ALA A 118 -1.69 23.96 26.29
N ALA A 119 -0.46 24.43 26.02
CA ALA A 119 0.32 25.20 26.99
C ALA A 119 -0.18 26.62 27.23
N SER A 120 -0.81 27.22 26.23
CA SER A 120 -1.23 28.62 26.25
C SER A 120 -2.63 28.81 26.80
N GLU A 121 -3.51 27.82 26.61
CA GLU A 121 -4.93 27.90 26.95
C GLU A 121 -5.38 26.64 27.69
N GLY A 122 -5.75 26.77 28.98
CA GLY A 122 -6.12 25.63 29.82
C GLY A 122 -7.35 24.83 29.31
N ASP A 123 -8.28 25.49 28.62
CA ASP A 123 -9.47 24.84 28.05
C ASP A 123 -9.19 24.15 26.70
N PHE A 124 -8.04 24.41 26.06
CA PHE A 124 -7.73 23.86 24.73
C PHE A 124 -7.70 22.34 24.74
N VAL A 125 -7.08 21.73 25.75
CA VAL A 125 -7.03 20.27 25.91
C VAL A 125 -8.44 19.66 25.94
N ARG A 126 -9.38 20.31 26.64
CA ARG A 126 -10.78 19.86 26.73
C ARG A 126 -11.53 20.01 25.40
N SER A 127 -11.19 21.02 24.59
CA SER A 127 -11.77 21.18 23.26
C SER A 127 -11.35 20.09 22.27
N ILE A 128 -10.13 19.56 22.43
CA ILE A 128 -9.55 18.56 21.54
C ILE A 128 -9.85 17.12 22.02
N LEU A 129 -9.61 16.82 23.29
CA LEU A 129 -9.79 15.47 23.86
C LEU A 129 -11.22 15.23 24.39
N GLY A 130 -11.97 16.31 24.64
CA GLY A 130 -13.30 16.25 25.22
C GLY A 130 -13.31 16.19 26.75
N ASN A 131 -14.33 16.79 27.36
CA ASN A 131 -14.49 16.84 28.82
C ASN A 131 -14.53 15.44 29.47
N GLY A 132 -15.16 14.47 28.82
CA GLY A 132 -15.26 13.10 29.33
C GLY A 132 -13.90 12.43 29.46
N TYR A 133 -13.06 12.54 28.42
CA TYR A 133 -11.71 11.96 28.45
C TYR A 133 -10.83 12.62 29.52
N VAL A 134 -10.82 13.95 29.57
CA VAL A 134 -10.02 14.71 30.53
C VAL A 134 -10.43 14.39 31.96
N ASN A 135 -11.72 14.41 32.28
CA ASN A 135 -12.21 14.12 33.63
C ASN A 135 -11.88 12.69 34.05
N MET A 136 -12.14 11.70 33.18
CA MET A 136 -11.78 10.31 33.44
C MET A 136 -10.28 10.15 33.72
N THR A 137 -9.43 10.80 32.93
CA THR A 137 -7.98 10.70 33.12
C THR A 137 -7.52 11.39 34.41
N LEU A 138 -8.08 12.53 34.78
CA LEU A 138 -7.80 13.18 36.07
C LEU A 138 -8.22 12.29 37.25
N GLU A 139 -9.41 11.67 37.19
CA GLU A 139 -9.86 10.71 38.21
C GLU A 139 -8.94 9.48 38.31
N ASN A 140 -8.43 9.01 37.17
CA ASN A 140 -7.47 7.90 37.11
C ASN A 140 -6.12 8.28 37.74
N ILE A 141 -5.66 9.51 37.51
CA ILE A 141 -4.45 10.07 38.14
C ILE A 141 -4.63 10.15 39.66
N GLU A 142 -5.78 10.64 40.15
CA GLU A 142 -6.09 10.68 41.59
C GLU A 142 -6.11 9.28 42.23
N LYS A 143 -6.53 8.26 41.48
CA LYS A 143 -6.54 6.85 41.90
C LYS A 143 -5.17 6.17 41.79
N GLY A 144 -4.15 6.86 41.27
CA GLY A 144 -2.80 6.34 41.11
C GLY A 144 -2.60 5.40 39.92
N ASP A 145 -3.52 5.37 38.95
CA ASP A 145 -3.38 4.61 37.70
C ASP A 145 -3.74 5.48 36.48
N PRO A 146 -2.88 6.46 36.11
CA PRO A 146 -3.16 7.42 35.03
C PRO A 146 -3.54 6.79 33.69
N MET A 147 -3.07 5.57 33.44
CA MET A 147 -3.25 4.82 32.19
C MET A 147 -4.38 3.79 32.25
N ALA A 148 -5.25 3.85 33.27
CA ALA A 148 -6.34 2.91 33.46
C ALA A 148 -7.31 2.82 32.27
N VAL A 149 -7.42 3.86 31.44
CA VAL A 149 -8.23 3.84 30.21
C VAL A 149 -7.85 2.67 29.29
N TYR A 150 -6.58 2.30 29.25
CA TYR A 150 -6.08 1.17 28.45
C TYR A 150 -6.39 -0.19 29.08
N LYS A 151 -6.91 -0.25 30.32
CA LYS A 151 -7.20 -1.50 31.05
C LYS A 151 -8.70 -1.84 31.10
N GLN A 152 -9.58 -0.86 30.87
CA GLN A 152 -11.02 -0.98 31.09
C GLN A 152 -11.77 -1.77 30.00
N GLN A 153 -11.29 -1.71 28.75
CA GLN A 153 -11.92 -2.42 27.63
C GLN A 153 -11.25 -3.78 27.39
N GLY A 154 -12.06 -4.79 27.02
CA GLY A 154 -11.56 -6.11 26.66
C GLY A 154 -10.54 -6.06 25.51
N GLU A 155 -9.45 -6.81 25.65
CA GLU A 155 -8.25 -6.79 24.78
C GLU A 155 -8.59 -6.87 23.29
N PHE A 156 -9.43 -7.84 22.93
CA PHE A 156 -9.83 -8.08 21.54
C PHE A 156 -10.72 -6.97 20.97
N ASN A 157 -11.59 -6.39 21.80
CA ASN A 157 -12.47 -5.29 21.38
C ASN A 157 -11.66 -3.99 21.18
N MET A 158 -10.69 -3.74 22.04
CA MET A 158 -9.73 -2.63 21.88
C MET A 158 -8.91 -2.82 20.60
N PHE A 159 -8.28 -3.99 20.44
CA PHE A 159 -7.53 -4.36 19.24
C PHE A 159 -8.32 -4.10 17.94
N LEU A 160 -9.53 -4.65 17.82
CA LEU A 160 -10.36 -4.48 16.62
C LEU A 160 -10.83 -3.04 16.46
N GLY A 161 -11.27 -2.39 17.54
CA GLY A 161 -11.79 -1.02 17.52
C GLY A 161 -10.75 -0.02 17.01
N ILE A 162 -9.55 -0.03 17.60
CA ILE A 162 -8.46 0.84 17.17
C ILE A 162 -8.02 0.50 15.75
N THR A 163 -7.82 -0.78 15.43
CA THR A 163 -7.37 -1.19 14.09
C THR A 163 -8.33 -0.66 13.01
N ILE A 164 -9.63 -0.83 13.20
CA ILE A 164 -10.66 -0.35 12.26
C ILE A 164 -10.67 1.18 12.21
N ASN A 165 -10.58 1.85 13.36
CA ASN A 165 -10.56 3.31 13.41
C ASN A 165 -9.36 3.88 12.64
N ASN A 166 -8.17 3.32 12.84
CA ASN A 166 -6.96 3.78 12.18
C ASN A 166 -6.98 3.51 10.67
N ILE A 167 -7.49 2.35 10.24
CA ILE A 167 -7.71 2.07 8.82
C ILE A 167 -8.71 3.07 8.22
N LYS A 168 -9.78 3.41 8.95
CA LYS A 168 -10.75 4.43 8.52
C LYS A 168 -10.08 5.80 8.38
N VAL A 169 -9.30 6.24 9.37
CA VAL A 169 -8.54 7.50 9.30
C VAL A 169 -7.62 7.52 8.09
N ALA A 170 -6.89 6.43 7.82
CA ALA A 170 -6.02 6.32 6.66
C ALA A 170 -6.77 6.35 5.33
N LEU A 171 -7.91 5.66 5.23
CA LEU A 171 -8.81 5.70 4.08
C LEU A 171 -9.31 7.12 3.83
N MET A 172 -9.68 7.85 4.88
CA MET A 172 -10.13 9.24 4.80
C MET A 172 -8.99 10.17 4.37
N ALA A 173 -7.79 10.00 4.95
CA ALA A 173 -6.61 10.76 4.55
C ALA A 173 -6.29 10.59 3.06
N PHE A 174 -6.38 9.35 2.54
CA PHE A 174 -6.23 9.08 1.12
C PHE A 174 -7.37 9.67 0.28
N ALA A 175 -8.63 9.36 0.63
CA ALA A 175 -9.80 9.74 -0.15
C ALA A 175 -9.94 11.27 -0.26
N TYR A 176 -9.74 11.99 0.85
CA TYR A 176 -9.78 13.44 0.88
C TYR A 176 -8.56 14.10 0.20
N GLY A 177 -7.54 13.31 -0.16
CA GLY A 177 -6.46 13.75 -1.04
C GLY A 177 -6.94 14.18 -2.43
N ILE A 178 -8.14 13.75 -2.86
CA ILE A 178 -8.76 14.23 -4.10
C ILE A 178 -9.00 15.74 -4.10
N LEU A 179 -9.15 16.35 -2.91
CA LEU A 179 -9.25 17.78 -2.70
C LEU A 179 -7.86 18.44 -2.76
N LEU A 180 -7.09 18.13 -3.80
CA LEU A 180 -5.75 18.67 -4.07
C LEU A 180 -4.75 18.44 -2.92
N GLY A 181 -4.93 17.35 -2.16
CA GLY A 181 -4.12 17.02 -0.97
C GLY A 181 -4.51 17.78 0.30
N ILE A 182 -5.30 18.85 0.22
CA ILE A 182 -5.70 19.68 1.38
C ILE A 182 -6.48 18.85 2.40
N GLY A 183 -7.38 17.99 1.92
CA GLY A 183 -8.14 17.13 2.79
C GLY A 183 -7.29 16.14 3.58
N SER A 184 -6.18 15.65 3.00
CA SER A 184 -5.20 14.82 3.71
C SER A 184 -4.45 15.62 4.79
N LEU A 185 -4.10 16.88 4.49
CA LEU A 185 -3.51 17.80 5.47
C LEU A 185 -4.45 18.04 6.65
N PHE A 186 -5.74 18.17 6.41
CA PHE A 186 -6.74 18.34 7.47
C PHE A 186 -6.82 17.11 8.39
N ILE A 187 -6.78 15.89 7.84
CA ILE A 187 -6.73 14.67 8.66
C ILE A 187 -5.44 14.62 9.50
N MET A 188 -4.29 14.98 8.92
CA MET A 188 -3.02 15.08 9.67
C MET A 188 -3.07 16.18 10.74
N LEU A 189 -3.76 17.30 10.49
CA LEU A 189 -3.96 18.37 11.45
C LEU A 189 -4.73 17.88 12.68
N GLN A 190 -5.85 17.19 12.46
CA GLN A 190 -6.67 16.68 13.57
C GLN A 190 -5.86 15.71 14.45
N ASN A 191 -5.16 14.76 13.83
CA ASN A 191 -4.36 13.76 14.56
C ASN A 191 -3.10 14.37 15.21
N GLY A 192 -2.43 15.31 14.54
CA GLY A 192 -1.25 15.98 15.06
C GLY A 192 -1.58 16.87 16.26
N ILE A 193 -2.60 17.72 16.15
CA ILE A 193 -3.04 18.57 17.27
C ILE A 193 -3.50 17.72 18.45
N MET A 194 -4.25 16.64 18.20
CA MET A 194 -4.67 15.69 19.22
C MET A 194 -3.47 15.10 19.96
N LEU A 195 -2.47 14.58 19.24
CA LEU A 195 -1.26 14.00 19.84
C LEU A 195 -0.48 15.05 20.66
N GLY A 196 -0.30 16.26 20.13
CA GLY A 196 0.41 17.33 20.83
C GLY A 196 -0.28 17.76 22.12
N SER A 197 -1.60 17.98 22.05
CA SER A 197 -2.42 18.34 23.21
C SER A 197 -2.40 17.24 24.27
N PHE A 198 -2.48 15.99 23.81
CA PHE A 198 -2.44 14.80 24.65
C PHE A 198 -1.10 14.69 25.41
N GLN A 199 0.03 14.80 24.71
CA GLN A 199 1.34 14.71 25.36
C GLN A 199 1.58 15.87 26.33
N TYR A 200 1.14 17.07 25.96
CA TYR A 200 1.24 18.23 26.85
C TYR A 200 0.40 18.07 28.12
N PHE A 201 -0.83 17.54 28.01
CA PHE A 201 -1.70 17.29 29.16
C PHE A 201 -1.04 16.38 30.21
N PHE A 202 -0.37 15.30 29.78
CA PHE A 202 0.39 14.46 30.70
C PHE A 202 1.67 15.11 31.21
N TYR A 203 2.32 15.98 30.42
CA TYR A 203 3.44 16.79 30.88
C TYR A 203 3.05 17.73 32.02
N GLU A 204 1.93 18.44 31.89
CA GLU A 204 1.42 19.36 32.91
C GLU A 204 1.11 18.66 34.24
N ASN A 205 0.69 17.40 34.18
CA ASN A 205 0.43 16.57 35.37
C ASN A 205 1.67 15.83 35.90
N GLY A 206 2.87 16.10 35.36
CA GLY A 206 4.12 15.44 35.80
C GLY A 206 4.27 13.98 35.35
N LEU A 207 3.49 13.54 34.37
CA LEU A 207 3.35 12.15 33.92
C LEU A 207 3.82 11.94 32.48
N LEU A 208 4.63 12.85 31.93
CA LEU A 208 5.10 12.76 30.54
C LEU A 208 5.84 11.44 30.27
N TRP A 209 6.74 11.03 31.16
CA TRP A 209 7.49 9.78 30.95
C TRP A 209 6.59 8.55 30.96
N GLU A 210 5.62 8.50 31.86
CA GLU A 210 4.65 7.40 31.96
C GLU A 210 3.73 7.34 30.73
N SER A 211 3.30 8.50 30.24
CA SER A 211 2.57 8.62 28.98
C SER A 211 3.42 8.14 27.80
N VAL A 212 4.67 8.59 27.71
CA VAL A 212 5.54 8.26 26.59
C VAL A 212 5.82 6.75 26.51
N ARG A 213 6.24 6.14 27.62
CA ARG A 213 6.57 4.70 27.66
C ARG A 213 5.37 3.79 27.39
N THR A 214 4.16 4.23 27.74
CA THR A 214 2.94 3.42 27.59
C THR A 214 2.42 3.55 26.17
N ILE A 215 2.35 4.78 25.66
CA ILE A 215 1.60 5.07 24.44
C ILE A 215 2.45 4.85 23.20
N TRP A 216 3.75 5.16 23.26
CA TRP A 216 4.60 4.98 22.08
C TRP A 216 4.87 3.50 21.77
N ILE A 217 4.51 2.55 22.65
CA ILE A 217 4.55 1.11 22.34
C ILE A 217 3.77 0.82 21.05
N HIS A 218 2.53 1.28 20.94
CA HIS A 218 1.71 1.15 19.74
C HIS A 218 1.77 2.43 18.88
N GLY A 219 1.81 3.60 19.54
CA GLY A 219 1.80 4.92 18.93
C GLY A 219 2.94 5.15 17.94
N THR A 220 4.11 4.54 18.15
CA THR A 220 5.23 4.63 17.19
C THR A 220 4.83 4.14 15.80
N ILE A 221 4.15 2.99 15.72
CA ILE A 221 3.68 2.44 14.46
C ILE A 221 2.48 3.24 13.97
N GLU A 222 1.49 3.46 14.83
CA GLU A 222 0.24 4.15 14.47
C GLU A 222 0.50 5.53 13.85
N ILE A 223 1.21 6.39 14.55
CA ILE A 223 1.48 7.76 14.11
C ILE A 223 2.29 7.78 12.82
N SER A 224 3.32 6.94 12.73
CA SER A 224 4.11 6.80 11.50
C SER A 224 3.25 6.43 10.31
N VAL A 225 2.30 5.51 10.51
CA VAL A 225 1.46 4.97 9.46
C VAL A 225 0.34 5.95 9.08
N ILE A 226 -0.15 6.77 10.01
CA ILE A 226 -1.01 7.93 9.71
C ILE A 226 -0.28 8.94 8.82
N ILE A 227 0.99 9.24 9.11
CA ILE A 227 1.81 10.13 8.27
C ILE A 227 1.98 9.55 6.85
N ILE A 228 2.24 8.24 6.74
CA ILE A 228 2.34 7.54 5.45
C ILE A 228 1.00 7.55 4.70
N ALA A 229 -0.13 7.43 5.40
CA ALA A 229 -1.46 7.56 4.80
C ALA A 229 -1.74 9.01 4.35
N GLY A 230 -1.28 10.01 5.09
CA GLY A 230 -1.29 11.41 4.67
C GLY A 230 -0.48 11.62 3.38
N SER A 231 0.72 11.05 3.31
CA SER A 231 1.56 11.04 2.10
C SER A 231 0.84 10.40 0.90
N SER A 232 0.11 9.30 1.11
CA SER A 232 -0.73 8.68 0.06
C SER A 232 -1.74 9.67 -0.55
N GLY A 233 -2.42 10.44 0.29
CA GLY A 233 -3.36 11.48 -0.16
C GLY A 233 -2.67 12.68 -0.84
N LEU A 234 -1.46 13.04 -0.39
CA LEU A 234 -0.63 14.04 -1.08
C LEU A 234 -0.19 13.57 -2.46
N VAL A 235 0.18 12.29 -2.62
CA VAL A 235 0.52 11.68 -3.93
C VAL A 235 -0.68 11.72 -4.88
N LEU A 236 -1.89 11.47 -4.36
CA LEU A 236 -3.14 11.61 -5.13
C LEU A 236 -3.35 13.06 -5.59
N GLY A 237 -3.25 14.03 -4.66
CA GLY A 237 -3.42 15.46 -4.96
C GLY A 237 -2.36 15.99 -5.92
N ASN A 238 -1.10 15.58 -5.75
CA ASN A 238 0.02 15.93 -6.62
C ASN A 238 -0.24 15.48 -8.07
N GLY A 239 -0.80 14.28 -8.26
CA GLY A 239 -1.19 13.78 -9.58
C GLY A 239 -2.23 14.65 -10.30
N LEU A 240 -3.06 15.39 -9.57
CA LEU A 240 -4.06 16.30 -10.14
C LEU A 240 -3.49 17.71 -10.40
N LEU A 241 -2.63 18.20 -9.49
CA LEU A 241 -2.02 19.53 -9.54
C LEU A 241 -0.86 19.64 -10.53
N PHE A 242 0.01 18.63 -10.56
CA PHE A 242 1.30 18.68 -11.26
C PHE A 242 1.43 17.50 -12.24
N PRO A 243 0.79 17.56 -13.42
CA PRO A 243 0.71 16.44 -14.34
C PRO A 243 2.03 16.13 -15.09
N GLY A 244 3.03 17.01 -15.01
CA GLY A 244 4.28 16.88 -15.74
C GLY A 244 4.04 16.77 -17.24
N THR A 245 4.55 15.69 -17.86
CA THR A 245 4.39 15.40 -19.29
C THR A 245 3.11 14.63 -19.63
N TYR A 246 2.33 14.21 -18.63
CA TYR A 246 1.09 13.46 -18.85
C TYR A 246 -0.11 14.40 -19.00
N THR A 247 -1.20 13.89 -19.59
CA THR A 247 -2.49 14.59 -19.48
C THR A 247 -2.95 14.58 -18.03
N ARG A 248 -3.74 15.57 -17.61
CA ARG A 248 -4.26 15.65 -16.23
C ARG A 248 -4.97 14.38 -15.79
N LEU A 249 -5.79 13.79 -16.67
CA LEU A 249 -6.51 12.55 -16.37
C LEU A 249 -5.56 11.36 -16.19
N GLU A 250 -4.54 11.23 -17.03
CA GLU A 250 -3.55 10.14 -16.91
C GLU A 250 -2.69 10.31 -15.66
N SER A 251 -2.24 11.53 -15.37
CA SER A 251 -1.52 11.83 -14.14
C SER A 251 -2.37 11.54 -12.90
N PHE A 252 -3.65 11.90 -12.92
CA PHE A 252 -4.58 11.60 -11.84
C PHE A 252 -4.77 10.09 -11.65
N LYS A 253 -4.97 9.31 -12.71
CA LYS A 253 -5.04 7.84 -12.64
C LYS A 253 -3.78 7.23 -12.02
N ARG A 254 -2.61 7.77 -12.36
CA ARG A 254 -1.33 7.36 -11.75
C ARG A 254 -1.24 7.74 -10.28
N GLY A 255 -1.69 8.94 -9.93
CA GLY A 255 -1.81 9.40 -8.54
C GLY A 255 -2.68 8.47 -7.71
N ILE A 256 -3.88 8.10 -8.20
CA ILE A 256 -4.76 7.11 -7.56
C ILE A 256 -4.03 5.78 -7.38
N LYS A 257 -3.45 5.24 -8.45
CA LYS A 257 -2.79 3.92 -8.41
C LYS A 257 -1.63 3.90 -7.42
N ASN A 258 -0.81 4.95 -7.40
CA ASN A 258 0.33 5.04 -6.49
C ASN A 258 -0.14 5.26 -5.04
N GLY A 259 -1.06 6.19 -4.82
CA GLY A 259 -1.66 6.45 -3.51
C GLY A 259 -2.32 5.20 -2.92
N LEU A 260 -3.11 4.46 -3.70
CA LEU A 260 -3.71 3.19 -3.25
C LEU A 260 -2.66 2.17 -2.81
N LYS A 261 -1.52 2.05 -3.51
CA LYS A 261 -0.46 1.14 -3.08
C LYS A 261 0.17 1.56 -1.76
N ILE A 262 0.36 2.87 -1.55
CA ILE A 262 0.83 3.42 -0.27
C ILE A 262 -0.18 3.12 0.83
N LEU A 263 -1.46 3.36 0.60
CA LEU A 263 -2.52 3.03 1.55
C LEU A 263 -2.61 1.53 1.84
N VAL A 264 -2.48 0.65 0.85
CA VAL A 264 -2.50 -0.80 1.10
C VAL A 264 -1.29 -1.24 1.92
N SER A 265 -0.14 -0.57 1.76
CA SER A 265 1.06 -0.87 2.53
C SER A 265 0.92 -0.59 4.03
N THR A 266 0.00 0.31 4.43
CA THR A 266 -0.21 0.68 5.83
C THR A 266 -1.00 -0.34 6.64
N ILE A 267 -1.87 -1.12 5.99
CA ILE A 267 -2.83 -2.02 6.64
C ILE A 267 -2.15 -3.02 7.60
N PRO A 268 -1.08 -3.76 7.22
CA PRO A 268 -0.43 -4.69 8.13
C PRO A 268 0.13 -4.01 9.38
N PHE A 269 0.61 -2.78 9.24
CA PHE A 269 1.17 -2.02 10.36
C PHE A 269 0.09 -1.51 11.31
N PHE A 270 -1.09 -1.13 10.82
CA PHE A 270 -2.22 -0.81 11.71
C PHE A 270 -2.69 -2.03 12.51
N ILE A 271 -2.67 -3.23 11.92
CA ILE A 271 -2.99 -4.47 12.64
C ILE A 271 -1.94 -4.71 13.74
N ILE A 272 -0.65 -4.50 13.45
CA ILE A 272 0.41 -4.62 14.47
C ILE A 272 0.23 -3.56 15.56
N ALA A 273 -0.05 -2.30 15.22
CA ALA A 273 -0.27 -1.23 16.19
C ALA A 273 -1.46 -1.54 17.10
N GLY A 274 -2.61 -1.91 16.54
CA GLY A 274 -3.77 -2.29 17.33
C GLY A 274 -3.49 -3.51 18.22
N PHE A 275 -2.68 -4.47 17.74
CA PHE A 275 -2.30 -5.64 18.55
C PHE A 275 -1.45 -5.21 19.75
N LEU A 276 -0.45 -4.35 19.52
CA LEU A 276 0.36 -3.77 20.58
C LEU A 276 -0.52 -3.00 21.57
N GLU A 277 -1.54 -2.28 21.12
CA GLU A 277 -2.45 -1.57 22.01
C GLU A 277 -3.34 -2.50 22.86
N GLY A 278 -4.08 -3.41 22.21
CA GLY A 278 -5.00 -4.29 22.90
C GLY A 278 -4.32 -5.29 23.84
N PHE A 279 -3.11 -5.75 23.50
CA PHE A 279 -2.45 -6.82 24.23
C PHE A 279 -1.20 -6.38 25.01
N VAL A 280 -0.50 -5.32 24.63
CA VAL A 280 0.78 -4.95 25.25
C VAL A 280 0.68 -3.69 26.10
N THR A 281 0.06 -2.61 25.59
CA THR A 281 -0.03 -1.29 26.24
C THR A 281 -0.69 -1.34 27.62
N ARG A 282 -1.56 -2.32 27.87
CA ARG A 282 -2.25 -2.46 29.16
C ARG A 282 -1.30 -2.87 30.32
N TYR A 283 -0.13 -3.41 30.00
CA TYR A 283 0.90 -3.77 30.97
C TYR A 283 1.74 -2.54 31.37
N THR A 284 1.13 -1.63 32.11
CA THR A 284 1.72 -0.33 32.50
C THR A 284 2.95 -0.48 33.41
N GLU A 285 3.08 -1.61 34.13
CA GLU A 285 4.22 -1.93 34.99
C GLU A 285 5.39 -2.61 34.26
N MET A 286 5.34 -2.69 32.92
CA MET A 286 6.43 -3.25 32.11
C MET A 286 7.75 -2.49 32.37
N PRO A 287 8.90 -3.17 32.55
CA PRO A 287 10.19 -2.52 32.75
C PRO A 287 10.57 -1.53 31.62
N ASP A 288 11.21 -0.41 31.97
CA ASP A 288 11.55 0.67 31.04
C ASP A 288 12.36 0.19 29.83
N TRP A 289 13.34 -0.69 30.07
CA TRP A 289 14.19 -1.22 29.00
C TRP A 289 13.39 -2.00 27.95
N LEU A 290 12.32 -2.70 28.37
CA LEU A 290 11.48 -3.48 27.48
C LEU A 290 10.54 -2.57 26.68
N ALA A 291 9.94 -1.57 27.33
CA ALA A 291 9.15 -0.56 26.64
C ALA A 291 9.98 0.20 25.59
N VAL A 292 11.16 0.68 25.97
CA VAL A 292 12.11 1.36 25.06
C VAL A 292 12.54 0.45 23.92
N PHE A 293 12.80 -0.83 24.19
CA PHE A 293 13.13 -1.80 23.15
C PHE A 293 12.00 -1.97 22.12
N ILE A 294 10.74 -2.06 22.56
CA ILE A 294 9.59 -2.18 21.67
C ILE A 294 9.40 -0.90 20.84
N ILE A 295 9.52 0.28 21.49
CA ILE A 295 9.41 1.59 20.83
C ILE A 295 10.48 1.73 19.75
N LEU A 296 11.75 1.53 20.10
CA LEU A 296 12.87 1.68 19.17
C LEU A 296 12.85 0.60 18.07
N GLY A 297 12.46 -0.62 18.41
CA GLY A 297 12.29 -1.71 17.43
C GLY A 297 11.20 -1.39 16.41
N SER A 298 10.07 -0.85 16.87
CA SER A 298 8.96 -0.40 16.03
C SER A 298 9.37 0.76 15.13
N LEU A 299 10.09 1.75 15.67
CA LEU A 299 10.61 2.88 14.90
C LEU A 299 11.60 2.40 13.84
N ALA A 300 12.54 1.54 14.22
CA ALA A 300 13.52 0.97 13.30
C ALA A 300 12.85 0.18 12.18
N LEU A 301 11.80 -0.59 12.48
CA LEU A 301 11.02 -1.32 11.49
C LEU A 301 10.39 -0.38 10.45
N ILE A 302 9.73 0.69 10.90
CA ILE A 302 9.09 1.68 10.02
C ILE A 302 10.13 2.41 9.17
N VAL A 303 11.18 2.94 9.80
CA VAL A 303 12.25 3.67 9.10
C VAL A 303 12.95 2.76 8.10
N PHE A 304 13.22 1.51 8.48
CA PHE A 304 13.79 0.54 7.58
C PHE A 304 12.89 0.29 6.37
N TYR A 305 11.61 -0.04 6.59
CA TYR A 305 10.73 -0.46 5.50
C TYR A 305 10.31 0.68 4.56
N TYR A 306 10.03 1.88 5.09
CA TYR A 306 9.53 3.01 4.30
C TYR A 306 10.63 3.94 3.79
N VAL A 307 11.82 3.96 4.41
CA VAL A 307 12.91 4.87 4.01
C VAL A 307 14.10 4.09 3.48
N ILE A 308 14.73 3.26 4.32
CA ILE A 308 16.03 2.64 4.00
C ILE A 308 15.90 1.60 2.88
N TYR A 309 14.92 0.70 2.97
CA TYR A 309 14.75 -0.42 2.04
C TYR A 309 14.41 0.04 0.61
N PRO A 310 13.49 1.01 0.38
CA PRO A 310 13.32 1.66 -0.93
C PRO A 310 14.61 2.22 -1.53
N ILE A 311 15.43 2.90 -0.72
CA ILE A 311 16.72 3.46 -1.15
C ILE A 311 17.69 2.34 -1.56
N GLN A 312 17.78 1.27 -0.77
CA GLN A 312 18.65 0.12 -1.06
C GLN A 312 18.26 -0.55 -2.38
N LEU A 313 16.97 -0.79 -2.61
CA LEU A 313 16.48 -1.39 -3.86
C LEU A 313 16.74 -0.49 -5.06
N HIS A 314 16.56 0.83 -4.91
CA HIS A 314 16.84 1.78 -5.98
C HIS A 314 18.33 1.77 -6.36
N LYS A 315 19.23 1.80 -5.37
CA LYS A 315 20.68 1.72 -5.59
C LYS A 315 21.08 0.42 -6.30
N LYS A 316 20.53 -0.72 -5.85
CA LYS A 316 20.81 -2.02 -6.48
C LYS A 316 20.39 -2.05 -7.95
N ALA A 317 19.20 -1.54 -8.27
CA ALA A 317 18.71 -1.47 -9.65
C ALA A 317 19.58 -0.57 -10.55
N GLN A 318 20.11 0.53 -10.02
CA GLN A 318 21.05 1.38 -10.76
C GLN A 318 22.37 0.64 -11.06
N THR A 319 22.93 -0.07 -10.07
CA THR A 319 24.16 -0.83 -10.25
C THR A 319 24.00 -1.93 -11.31
N GLU A 320 22.90 -2.68 -11.28
CA GLU A 320 22.61 -3.74 -12.27
C GLU A 320 22.49 -3.18 -13.71
N HIS A 321 21.88 -2.00 -13.86
CA HIS A 321 21.78 -1.32 -15.15
C HIS A 321 23.16 -0.86 -15.67
N LEU A 322 24.03 -0.36 -14.79
CA LEU A 322 25.38 0.04 -15.16
C LEU A 322 26.21 -1.17 -15.62
N THR A 323 26.16 -2.29 -14.88
CA THR A 323 26.91 -3.51 -15.23
C THR A 323 26.45 -4.16 -16.53
N SER A 324 25.14 -4.18 -16.81
CA SER A 324 24.60 -4.73 -18.07
C SER A 324 24.91 -3.86 -19.28
N SER A 325 24.99 -2.53 -19.10
CA SER A 325 25.36 -1.60 -20.17
C SER A 325 26.83 -1.71 -20.56
N THR A 326 27.73 -2.04 -19.61
CA THR A 326 29.15 -2.29 -19.90
C THR A 326 29.42 -3.61 -20.62
N CYS A 327 28.67 -4.68 -20.32
CA CYS A 327 28.85 -5.97 -21.01
C CYS A 327 28.32 -5.99 -22.44
N ASN A 328 27.37 -5.11 -22.80
CA ASN A 328 26.85 -5.02 -24.17
C ASN A 328 27.71 -4.14 -25.09
N ASN A 329 28.75 -3.48 -24.57
CA ASN A 329 29.64 -2.58 -25.30
C ASN A 329 31.08 -3.13 -25.46
N THR A 330 31.28 -4.43 -25.17
CA THR A 330 32.54 -5.17 -25.35
C THR A 330 32.31 -6.37 -26.26
#